data_AF-A0A3M5UWC4-F1
#
_entry.id   AF-A0A3M5UWC4-F1
#
_cell.length_a   1.000
_cell.length_b   1.000
_cell.length_c   1.000
_cell.angle_alpha   90.00
_cell.angle_beta   90.00
_cell.angle_gamma   90.00
#
_symmetry.space_group_name_H-M   'P 1'
#
loop_
_entity.id
_entity.type
_entity.pdbx_description
1 polymer ?
#
loop_
_entity_poly.entity_id
_entity_poly.type
_entity_poly.pdbx_seq_one_letter_code
_entity_poly.pdbx_strand_id
1 'polypeptide(L)' 'MNLIEGRVVLSLENGPSLTVNTGDTVFVAQGAPCKWTSTGYVRKFYAVT' A
#
# COMPACT_ATOMS: atom_id res chain seq x y z
N MET A 1 -7.48 0.44 0.82
CA MET A 1 -6.83 1.26 1.87
C MET A 1 -6.51 2.64 1.32
N ASN A 2 -6.73 3.67 2.12
CA ASN A 2 -6.43 5.07 1.78
C ASN A 2 -5.37 5.60 2.75
N LEU A 3 -4.28 6.17 2.23
CA LEU A 3 -3.22 6.75 3.07
C LEU A 3 -3.57 8.19 3.44
N ILE A 4 -3.58 8.48 4.75
CA ILE A 4 -3.81 9.84 5.26
C ILE A 4 -2.53 10.49 5.77
N GLU A 5 -1.49 9.71 6.06
CA GLU A 5 -0.14 10.21 6.34
C GLU A 5 0.92 9.19 5.86
N GLY A 6 2.07 9.70 5.41
CA GLY A 6 3.23 8.89 5.02
C GLY A 6 3.22 8.43 3.56
N ARG A 7 4.10 7.49 3.25
CA ARG A 7 4.26 6.89 1.92
C ARG A 7 4.66 5.41 2.06
N VAL A 8 4.19 4.58 1.14
CA VAL A 8 4.62 3.18 1.03
C VAL A 8 4.92 2.82 -0.43
N VAL A 9 5.87 1.91 -0.62
CA VAL A 9 6.06 1.19 -1.88
C VAL A 9 5.50 -0.22 -1.72
N LEU A 10 4.58 -0.60 -2.61
CA LEU A 10 3.99 -1.92 -2.71
C LEU A 10 4.61 -2.65 -3.90
N SER A 11 5.32 -3.75 -3.66
CA SER A 11 5.93 -4.55 -4.72
C SER A 11 5.17 -5.87 -4.89
N LEU A 12 4.83 -6.20 -6.13
CA LEU A 12 4.25 -7.49 -6.50
C LEU A 12 5.37 -8.49 -6.79
N GLU A 13 5.17 -9.78 -6.51
CA GLU A 13 6.20 -10.83 -6.62
C GLU A 13 6.86 -10.90 -8.01
N ASN A 14 6.09 -10.69 -9.08
CA ASN A 14 6.57 -10.65 -10.47
C ASN A 14 6.06 -9.41 -11.22
N GLY A 15 5.79 -8.32 -10.50
CA GLY A 15 5.12 -7.15 -11.07
C GLY A 15 5.77 -5.82 -10.72
N PRO A 16 5.22 -4.72 -11.25
CA PRO A 16 5.73 -3.39 -10.97
C PRO A 16 5.60 -3.06 -9.48
N SER A 17 6.50 -2.21 -9.00
CA SER A 17 6.34 -1.57 -7.70
C SER A 17 5.45 -0.34 -7.85
N LEU A 18 4.49 -0.20 -6.95
CA LEU A 18 3.57 0.93 -6.88
C LEU A 18 3.93 1.80 -5.67
N THR A 19 4.29 3.06 -5.92
CA THR A 19 4.43 4.07 -4.87
C THR A 19 3.05 4.64 -4.55
N VAL A 20 2.63 4.54 -3.29
CA VAL A 20 1.36 5.08 -2.78
C VAL A 20 1.70 6.22 -1.81
N ASN A 21 1.23 7.43 -2.12
CA ASN A 21 1.46 8.65 -1.36
C ASN A 21 0.26 8.99 -0.45
N THR A 22 0.44 9.96 0.44
CA THR A 22 -0.69 10.59 1.15
C THR A 22 -1.76 11.05 0.18
N GLY A 23 -3.02 10.70 0.46
CA GLY A 23 -4.19 10.95 -0.38
C GLY A 23 -4.56 9.80 -1.30
N ASP A 24 -3.61 8.93 -1.64
CA ASP A 24 -3.85 7.83 -2.57
C ASP A 24 -4.69 6.72 -1.93
N THR A 25 -5.54 6.09 -2.76
CA THR A 25 -6.31 4.91 -2.40
C THR A 25 -5.91 3.74 -3.27
N VAL A 26 -5.62 2.60 -2.64
CA VAL A 26 -5.23 1.36 -3.32
C VAL A 26 -6.06 0.19 -2.81
N PHE A 27 -6.35 -0.76 -3.68
CA PHE A 27 -6.99 -2.02 -3.33
C PHE A 27 -5.98 -3.17 -3.50
N VAL A 28 -5.88 -4.04 -2.49
CA VAL A 28 -5.07 -5.25 -2.54
C VAL A 28 -6.04 -6.43 -2.53
N ALA A 29 -6.13 -7.14 -3.66
CA ALA A 29 -7.02 -8.28 -3.80
C ALA A 29 -6.57 -9.45 -2.91
N GLN A 30 -7.53 -10.26 -2.45
CA GLN A 30 -7.22 -11.47 -1.70
C GLN A 30 -6.30 -12.38 -2.52
N GLY A 31 -5.24 -12.89 -1.88
CA GLY A 31 -4.26 -13.75 -2.52
C GLY A 31 -3.20 -13.04 -3.35
N ALA A 32 -3.27 -11.72 -3.54
CA ALA A 32 -2.22 -10.98 -4.24
C ALA A 32 -0.95 -10.87 -3.38
N PRO A 33 0.20 -11.43 -3.80
CA PRO A 33 1.47 -11.25 -3.09
C PRO A 33 1.87 -9.78 -3.15
N CYS A 34 1.95 -9.13 -1.98
CA CYS A 34 2.18 -7.70 -1.88
C CYS A 34 3.18 -7.41 -0.77
N LYS A 35 4.41 -7.05 -1.15
CA LYS A 35 5.45 -6.63 -0.20
C LYS A 35 5.27 -5.16 0.15
N TRP A 36 5.14 -4.88 1.45
CA TRP A 36 5.05 -3.54 2.01
C TRP A 36 6.44 -3.01 2.39
N THR A 37 6.84 -1.86 1.86
CA THR A 37 8.07 -1.15 2.27
C THR A 37 7.78 0.32 2.58
N SER A 38 8.06 0.75 3.82
CA SER A 38 7.94 2.14 4.27
C SER A 38 9.15 2.54 5.10
N THR A 39 9.67 3.74 4.89
CA THR A 39 10.84 4.29 5.62
C THR A 39 10.46 5.18 6.80
N GLY A 40 9.17 5.50 6.96
CA GLY A 40 8.66 6.34 8.03
C GLY A 40 7.27 5.92 8.49
N TYR A 41 6.68 6.73 9.38
CA TYR A 41 5.33 6.50 9.89
C TYR A 41 4.29 6.54 8.76
N VAL A 42 3.32 5.63 8.81
CA VAL A 42 2.20 5.56 7.87
C VAL A 42 0.90 5.43 8.66
N ARG A 43 -0.09 6.25 8.30
CA ARG A 43 -1.46 6.17 8.83
C ARG A 43 -2.43 5.97 7.68
N LYS A 44 -3.36 5.02 7.84
CA LYS A 44 -4.29 4.64 6.78
C LYS A 44 -5.67 4.25 7.29
N PHE A 45 -6.69 4.52 6.48
CA PHE A 45 -7.98 3.84 6.59
C PHE A 45 -7.92 2.51 5.84
N TYR A 46 -8.52 1.47 6.41
CA TYR A 46 -8.56 0.13 5.83
C TYR A 46 -9.95 -0.50 5.96
N ALA A 47 -10.27 -1.38 5.01
CA ALA A 47 -11.40 -2.29 5.05
C ALA A 47 -10.85 -3.65 4.61
N VAL A 48 -11.09 -4.69 5.40
CA VAL A 48 -10.58 -6.05 5.21
C VAL A 48 -11.70 -7.06 5.41
N THR A 49 -11.59 -8.21 4.78
CA THR A 49 -12.53 -9.35 4.84
C THR A 49 -11.79 -10.62 5.22
#